data_AF-A0A0F9JCC2-F1
#
_entry.id   AF-A0A0F9JCC2-F1
#
_cell.length_a   1.000
_cell.length_b   1.000
_cell.length_c   1.000
_cell.angle_alpha   90.00
_cell.angle_beta   90.00
_cell.angle_gamma   90.00
#
_symmetry.space_group_name_H-M   'P 1'
#
loop_
_entity.id
_entity.type
_entity.pdbx_description
1 polymer ?
#
loop_
_entity_poly.entity_id
_entity_poly.type
_entity_poly.pdbx_seq_one_letter_code
_entity_poly.pdbx_strand_id
1 'polypeptide(L)'
;MGWFREANNNDINKKVKNILKTHPFTMQILEYYNIPIKDIDNNLTIEIVDLDSKFAEGNGKKIYLDKKLFKDDFFKDNFHFVIHEFFHWIKRRYESRFYFNDSEEVQSFIIAIAWELINGKSEKYIFKTIYPIVKNHFENMNEADRVFTNMYQNALKMQSIYKNRSK
;
A
#
# COMPACT_ATOMS: atom_id res chain seq x y z
N MET A 1 3.41 14.54 -36.78
CA MET A 1 4.58 15.37 -36.39
C MET A 1 4.23 15.99 -35.04
N GLY A 2 4.64 15.49 -33.88
CA GLY A 2 5.94 14.99 -33.48
C GLY A 2 6.38 15.81 -32.25
N TRP A 3 5.53 15.89 -31.22
CA TRP A 3 5.77 16.62 -29.96
C TRP A 3 6.97 16.11 -29.15
N PHE A 4 7.67 15.09 -29.67
CA PHE A 4 8.64 14.29 -28.95
C PHE A 4 10.08 14.76 -28.99
N ARG A 5 10.36 15.90 -29.61
CA ARG A 5 11.75 16.37 -29.63
C ARG A 5 12.28 16.88 -28.30
N GLU A 6 11.45 17.16 -27.29
CA GLU A 6 11.94 17.57 -25.97
C GLU A 6 10.82 17.62 -24.91
N ALA A 7 9.99 16.58 -24.79
CA ALA A 7 9.10 16.50 -23.63
C ALA A 7 9.96 16.32 -22.38
N ASN A 8 10.28 17.43 -21.69
CA ASN A 8 11.06 17.42 -20.47
C ASN A 8 10.38 16.48 -19.47
N ASN A 9 11.13 15.54 -18.88
CA ASN A 9 10.64 14.59 -17.88
C ASN A 9 9.84 15.30 -16.77
N ASN A 10 10.23 16.52 -16.40
CA ASN A 10 9.52 17.32 -15.41
C ASN A 10 8.10 17.72 -15.86
N ASP A 11 7.91 18.04 -17.14
CA ASP A 11 6.61 18.45 -17.67
C ASP A 11 5.67 17.26 -17.78
N ILE A 12 6.19 16.11 -18.23
CA ILE A 12 5.40 14.88 -18.29
C ILE A 12 5.02 14.42 -16.88
N ASN A 13 5.96 14.44 -15.93
CA ASN A 13 5.68 14.13 -14.53
C ASN A 13 4.55 15.00 -13.96
N LYS A 14 4.61 16.32 -14.19
CA LYS A 14 3.55 17.25 -13.76
C LYS A 14 2.22 16.96 -14.44
N LYS A 15 2.21 16.75 -15.76
CA LYS A 15 0.97 16.48 -16.52
C LYS A 15 0.30 15.17 -16.10
N VAL A 16 1.08 14.10 -15.98
CA VAL A 16 0.60 12.79 -15.53
C VAL A 16 0.01 12.90 -14.13
N LYS A 17 0.75 13.49 -13.17
CA LYS A 17 0.25 13.71 -11.81
C LYS A 17 -1.02 14.56 -11.79
N ASN A 18 -1.10 15.59 -12.62
CA ASN A 18 -2.29 16.41 -12.71
C ASN A 18 -3.51 15.58 -13.15
N ILE A 19 -3.37 14.74 -14.18
CA ILE A 19 -4.45 13.84 -14.62
C ILE A 19 -4.83 12.86 -13.51
N LEU A 20 -3.87 12.23 -12.84
CA LEU A 20 -4.15 11.30 -11.72
C LEU A 20 -4.90 11.99 -10.56
N LYS A 21 -4.68 13.29 -10.35
CA LYS A 21 -5.33 14.09 -9.30
C LYS A 21 -6.70 14.66 -9.68
N THR A 22 -7.02 14.75 -10.96
CA THR A 22 -8.27 15.39 -11.42
C THR A 22 -9.23 14.41 -12.07
N HIS A 23 -8.75 13.25 -12.52
CA HIS A 23 -9.59 12.28 -13.20
C HIS A 23 -10.55 11.60 -12.21
N PRO A 24 -11.88 11.54 -12.47
CA PRO A 24 -12.85 11.00 -11.52
C PRO A 24 -12.56 9.57 -11.08
N PHE A 25 -12.14 8.70 -12.01
CA PHE A 25 -11.79 7.31 -11.71
C PHE A 25 -10.62 7.18 -10.71
N THR A 26 -9.55 7.96 -10.89
CA THR A 26 -8.39 7.89 -9.98
C THR A 26 -8.72 8.48 -8.62
N MET A 27 -9.56 9.53 -8.58
CA MET A 27 -10.08 10.08 -7.34
C MET A 27 -10.90 9.07 -6.53
N GLN A 28 -11.78 8.31 -7.19
CA GLN A 28 -12.52 7.23 -6.53
C GLN A 28 -11.60 6.13 -5.98
N ILE A 29 -10.53 5.78 -6.71
CA ILE A 29 -9.52 4.83 -6.21
C ILE A 29 -8.83 5.37 -4.96
N LEU A 30 -8.38 6.63 -4.99
CA LEU A 30 -7.72 7.26 -3.83
C LEU A 30 -8.66 7.29 -2.63
N GLU A 31 -9.93 7.62 -2.82
CA GLU A 31 -10.94 7.63 -1.77
C GLU A 31 -11.18 6.23 -1.20
N TYR A 32 -11.40 5.23 -2.06
CA TYR A 32 -11.60 3.84 -1.67
C TYR A 32 -10.46 3.30 -0.80
N TYR A 33 -9.23 3.70 -1.13
CA TYR A 33 -8.04 3.32 -0.39
C TYR A 33 -7.62 4.31 0.70
N ASN A 34 -8.41 5.36 0.96
CA ASN A 34 -8.13 6.42 1.92
C ASN A 34 -6.71 7.02 1.77
N ILE A 35 -6.30 7.26 0.53
CA ILE A 35 -4.99 7.81 0.17
C ILE A 35 -5.10 9.33 0.02
N PRO A 36 -4.33 10.12 0.79
CA PRO A 36 -4.31 11.57 0.62
C PRO A 36 -3.84 11.95 -0.79
N ILE A 37 -4.61 12.76 -1.51
CA ILE A 37 -4.26 13.21 -2.87
C ILE A 37 -2.86 13.84 -2.96
N LYS A 38 -2.42 14.54 -1.91
CA LYS A 38 -1.08 15.15 -1.80
C LYS A 38 0.06 14.13 -1.87
N ASP A 39 -0.20 12.85 -1.60
CA ASP A 39 0.81 11.80 -1.66
C ASP A 39 1.22 11.53 -3.11
N ILE A 40 0.38 11.83 -4.11
CA ILE A 40 0.77 11.79 -5.53
C ILE A 40 1.88 12.81 -5.81
N ASP A 41 1.76 14.02 -5.27
CA ASP A 41 2.78 15.06 -5.50
C ASP A 41 4.06 14.75 -4.74
N ASN A 42 3.94 14.32 -3.47
CA ASN A 42 5.07 14.17 -2.57
C ASN A 42 5.83 12.86 -2.76
N ASN A 43 5.16 11.77 -3.16
CA ASN A 43 5.71 10.42 -3.06
C ASN A 43 5.79 9.64 -4.38
N LEU A 44 5.04 10.05 -5.41
CA LEU A 44 5.12 9.43 -6.74
C LEU A 44 6.09 10.23 -7.62
N THR A 45 6.89 9.58 -8.45
CA THR A 45 7.68 10.25 -9.50
C THR A 45 7.47 9.52 -10.82
N ILE A 46 7.25 10.26 -11.91
CA ILE A 46 7.13 9.70 -13.26
C ILE A 46 8.40 10.03 -14.04
N GLU A 47 9.05 9.03 -14.64
CA GLU A 47 10.27 9.20 -15.42
C GLU A 47 10.11 8.53 -16.79
N ILE A 48 10.52 9.22 -17.85
CA ILE A 48 10.64 8.58 -19.18
C ILE A 48 12.07 8.07 -19.33
N VAL A 49 12.19 6.78 -19.60
CA VAL A 49 13.45 6.05 -19.75
C VAL A 49 13.37 5.08 -20.93
N ASP A 50 14.49 4.46 -21.30
CA ASP A 50 14.48 3.32 -22.23
C ASP A 50 14.32 2.04 -21.41
N LEU A 51 13.26 1.27 -21.68
CA LEU A 51 12.96 0.00 -21.03
C LEU A 51 13.08 -1.16 -22.02
N ASP A 52 13.92 -2.13 -21.69
CA ASP A 52 14.04 -3.33 -22.50
C ASP A 52 12.76 -4.18 -22.40
N SER A 53 12.12 -4.41 -23.55
CA SER A 53 10.95 -5.28 -23.73
C SER A 53 9.66 -4.89 -22.98
N LYS A 54 9.62 -3.78 -22.23
CA LYS A 54 8.44 -3.31 -21.49
C LYS A 54 7.94 -1.96 -21.97
N PHE A 55 6.68 -1.65 -21.65
CA PHE A 55 6.07 -0.35 -21.93
C PHE A 55 6.11 0.58 -20.72
N ALA A 56 5.90 0.03 -19.53
CA ALA A 56 6.02 0.75 -18.28
C ALA A 56 6.49 -0.23 -17.18
N GLU A 57 7.04 0.31 -16.11
CA GLU A 57 7.26 -0.43 -14.88
C GLU A 57 7.22 0.51 -13.67
N GLY A 58 6.58 0.09 -12.59
CA GLY A 58 6.51 0.83 -11.35
C GLY A 58 7.31 0.17 -10.23
N ASN A 59 7.65 0.95 -9.21
CA ASN A 59 8.01 0.48 -7.88
C ASN A 59 7.21 1.28 -6.83
N GLY A 60 7.46 1.09 -5.53
CA GLY A 60 6.75 1.81 -4.47
C GLY A 60 6.97 3.33 -4.41
N LYS A 61 7.78 3.90 -5.33
CA LYS A 61 8.16 5.33 -5.37
C LYS A 61 8.05 5.96 -6.76
N LYS A 62 8.32 5.20 -7.82
CA LYS A 62 8.45 5.70 -9.20
C LYS A 62 7.64 4.87 -10.18
N ILE A 63 7.19 5.51 -11.24
CA ILE A 63 6.67 4.88 -12.46
C ILE A 63 7.59 5.29 -13.61
N TYR A 64 8.16 4.29 -14.26
CA TYR A 64 8.99 4.43 -15.44
C TYR A 64 8.14 4.16 -16.67
N LEU A 65 8.22 5.06 -17.65
CA LEU A 65 7.51 4.95 -18.92
C LEU A 65 8.53 4.84 -20.05
N ASP A 66 8.35 3.86 -20.92
CA ASP A 66 9.23 3.68 -22.07
C ASP A 66 9.03 4.81 -23.09
N LYS A 67 10.12 5.33 -23.66
CA LYS A 67 10.07 6.37 -24.71
C LYS A 67 9.20 5.99 -25.91
N LYS A 68 9.01 4.71 -26.22
CA LYS A 68 8.18 4.26 -27.36
C LYS A 68 6.69 4.52 -27.17
N LEU A 69 6.20 4.63 -25.93
CA LEU A 69 4.80 4.96 -25.62
C LEU A 69 4.37 6.33 -26.13
N PHE A 70 5.35 7.12 -26.51
CA PHE A 70 5.20 8.49 -26.89
C PHE A 70 5.35 8.72 -28.40
N LYS A 71 5.53 7.67 -29.18
CA LYS A 71 5.53 7.78 -30.65
C LYS A 71 4.16 8.24 -31.19
N ASP A 72 3.09 7.90 -30.46
CA ASP A 72 1.70 8.28 -30.72
C ASP A 72 1.17 9.24 -29.64
N ASP A 73 -0.14 9.55 -29.64
CA ASP A 73 -0.75 10.42 -28.62
C ASP A 73 -0.84 9.70 -27.27
N PHE A 74 0.23 9.83 -26.48
CA PHE A 74 0.37 9.15 -25.19
C PHE A 74 -0.82 9.32 -24.26
N PHE A 75 -1.35 10.55 -24.13
CA PHE A 75 -2.41 10.85 -23.16
C PHE A 75 -3.77 10.30 -23.59
N LYS A 76 -3.95 10.06 -24.88
CA LYS A 76 -5.18 9.50 -25.43
C LYS A 76 -5.13 7.98 -25.52
N ASP A 77 -4.04 7.44 -26.09
CA ASP A 77 -4.00 6.04 -26.50
C ASP A 77 -3.22 5.15 -25.51
N ASN A 78 -2.25 5.72 -24.79
CA ASN A 78 -1.30 4.96 -23.95
C ASN A 78 -1.39 5.26 -22.44
N PHE A 79 -2.31 6.13 -22.00
CA PHE A 79 -2.41 6.52 -20.59
C PHE A 79 -2.83 5.35 -19.67
N HIS A 80 -3.44 4.29 -20.22
CA HIS A 80 -3.79 3.08 -19.47
C HIS A 80 -2.58 2.39 -18.83
N PHE A 81 -1.38 2.48 -19.42
CA PHE A 81 -0.14 1.98 -18.81
C PHE A 81 0.20 2.72 -17.51
N VAL A 82 -0.05 4.04 -17.46
CA VAL A 82 0.11 4.82 -16.22
C VAL A 82 -0.89 4.37 -15.17
N ILE A 83 -2.15 4.16 -15.54
CA ILE A 83 -3.19 3.71 -14.60
C ILE A 83 -2.83 2.34 -14.00
N HIS A 84 -2.34 1.42 -14.83
CA HIS A 84 -1.87 0.10 -14.39
C HIS A 84 -0.74 0.23 -13.34
N GLU A 85 0.31 0.97 -13.66
CA GLU A 85 1.44 1.15 -12.73
C GLU A 85 1.08 1.98 -11.50
N PHE A 86 0.15 2.93 -11.63
CA PHE A 86 -0.38 3.70 -10.51
C PHE A 86 -1.09 2.79 -9.50
N PHE A 87 -1.85 1.80 -9.96
CA PHE A 87 -2.47 0.82 -9.08
C PHE A 87 -1.41 -0.05 -8.37
N HIS A 88 -0.37 -0.47 -9.08
CA HIS A 88 0.77 -1.17 -8.45
C HIS A 88 1.49 -0.31 -7.43
N TRP A 89 1.69 0.98 -7.71
CA TRP A 89 2.26 1.94 -6.77
C TRP A 89 1.40 2.08 -5.51
N ILE A 90 0.07 2.21 -5.65
CA ILE A 90 -0.86 2.22 -4.52
C ILE A 90 -0.73 0.96 -3.69
N LYS A 91 -0.81 -0.21 -4.33
CA LYS A 91 -0.74 -1.49 -3.61
C LYS A 91 0.58 -1.60 -2.86
N ARG A 92 1.73 -1.46 -3.52
CA ARG A 92 3.04 -1.62 -2.86
C ARG A 92 3.29 -0.63 -1.73
N ARG A 93 2.73 0.59 -1.81
CA ARG A 93 2.94 1.64 -0.82
C ARG A 93 2.00 1.55 0.38
N TYR A 94 0.81 1.01 0.18
CA TYR A 94 -0.26 1.03 1.18
C TYR A 94 -0.79 -0.38 1.52
N GLU A 95 -0.18 -1.45 1.01
CA GLU A 95 -0.52 -2.87 1.29
C GLU A 95 -0.67 -3.14 2.79
N SER A 96 0.26 -2.59 3.55
CA SER A 96 0.30 -2.51 5.01
C SER A 96 -0.99 -1.97 5.63
N ARG A 97 -1.45 -0.82 5.11
CA ARG A 97 -2.68 -0.16 5.58
C ARG A 97 -3.93 -0.94 5.21
N PHE A 98 -3.94 -1.63 4.07
CA PHE A 98 -5.11 -2.40 3.64
C PHE A 98 -5.28 -3.69 4.42
N TYR A 99 -4.18 -4.38 4.75
CA TYR A 99 -4.24 -5.67 5.45
C TYR A 99 -4.84 -5.54 6.86
N PHE A 100 -4.51 -4.47 7.60
CA PHE A 100 -5.05 -4.24 8.95
C PHE A 100 -6.21 -3.24 9.03
N ASN A 101 -6.69 -2.73 7.89
CA ASN A 101 -8.00 -2.08 7.80
C ASN A 101 -9.14 -3.10 7.66
N ASP A 102 -8.82 -4.36 7.35
CA ASP A 102 -9.78 -5.46 7.42
C ASP A 102 -9.96 -5.89 8.90
N SER A 103 -11.18 -5.67 9.41
CA SER A 103 -11.51 -6.06 10.77
C SER A 103 -11.43 -7.58 10.99
N GLU A 104 -11.66 -8.38 9.95
CA GLU A 104 -11.57 -9.84 10.01
C GLU A 104 -10.12 -10.28 10.27
N GLU A 105 -9.16 -9.71 9.54
CA GLU A 105 -7.73 -9.98 9.74
C GLU A 105 -7.26 -9.52 11.14
N VAL A 106 -7.64 -8.32 11.58
CA VAL A 106 -7.30 -7.87 12.94
C VAL A 106 -7.87 -8.82 13.99
N GLN A 107 -9.12 -9.28 13.80
CA GLN A 107 -9.77 -10.20 14.71
C GLN A 107 -9.14 -11.60 14.68
N SER A 108 -8.67 -12.08 13.53
CA SER A 108 -7.97 -13.36 13.38
C SER A 108 -6.68 -13.38 14.22
N PHE A 109 -5.89 -12.30 14.18
CA PHE A 109 -4.70 -12.16 15.02
C PHE A 109 -5.04 -12.08 16.51
N ILE A 110 -6.10 -11.36 16.89
CA ILE A 110 -6.55 -11.31 18.29
C ILE A 110 -6.93 -12.71 18.79
N ILE A 111 -7.67 -13.47 17.99
CA ILE A 111 -8.06 -14.86 18.31
C ILE A 111 -6.84 -15.77 18.42
N ALA A 112 -5.89 -15.66 17.49
CA ALA A 112 -4.66 -16.45 17.52
C ALA A 112 -3.81 -16.14 18.77
N ILE A 113 -3.65 -14.87 19.14
CA ILE A 113 -2.96 -14.46 20.37
C ILE A 113 -3.71 -15.02 21.59
N ALA A 114 -5.03 -14.88 21.63
CA ALA A 114 -5.85 -15.36 22.75
C ALA A 114 -5.72 -16.88 22.91
N TRP A 115 -5.70 -17.63 21.81
CA TRP A 115 -5.49 -19.07 21.80
C TRP A 115 -4.15 -19.46 22.45
N GLU A 116 -3.05 -18.83 22.05
CA GLU A 116 -1.73 -19.11 22.63
C GLU A 116 -1.68 -18.75 24.13
N LEU A 117 -2.30 -17.63 24.52
CA LEU A 117 -2.43 -17.24 25.93
C LEU A 117 -3.24 -18.25 26.75
N ILE A 118 -4.36 -18.76 26.21
CA ILE A 118 -5.19 -19.77 26.87
C ILE A 118 -4.40 -21.07 27.07
N ASN A 119 -3.56 -21.44 26.10
CA ASN A 119 -2.67 -22.60 26.17
C ASN A 119 -1.38 -22.37 26.97
N GLY A 120 -1.32 -21.29 27.76
CA GLY A 120 -0.23 -21.03 28.71
C GLY A 120 1.08 -20.58 28.06
N LYS A 121 1.06 -20.14 26.80
CA LYS A 121 2.26 -19.53 26.21
C LYS A 121 2.58 -18.19 26.87
N SER A 122 3.88 -17.89 26.95
CA SER A 122 4.35 -16.63 27.50
C SER A 122 4.20 -15.48 26.50
N GLU A 123 4.15 -14.26 27.02
CA GLU A 123 4.22 -13.04 26.22
C GLU A 123 5.43 -13.04 25.28
N LYS A 124 6.61 -13.44 25.79
CA LYS A 124 7.84 -13.57 25.01
C LYS A 124 7.68 -14.51 23.80
N TYR A 125 6.93 -15.60 23.96
CA TYR A 125 6.66 -16.51 22.84
C TYR A 125 5.79 -15.82 21.78
N ILE A 126 4.69 -15.18 22.20
CA ILE A 126 3.75 -14.47 21.32
C ILE A 126 4.47 -13.35 20.55
N PHE A 127 5.29 -12.55 21.23
CA PHE A 127 6.11 -11.51 20.58
C PHE A 127 7.17 -12.09 19.64
N LYS A 128 7.66 -13.31 19.88
CA LYS A 128 8.62 -13.95 18.98
C LYS A 128 7.95 -14.52 17.72
N THR A 129 6.70 -14.96 17.81
CA THR A 129 6.04 -15.70 16.72
C THR A 129 5.07 -14.85 15.91
N ILE A 130 4.27 -14.02 16.57
CA ILE A 130 3.15 -13.29 15.92
C ILE A 130 3.56 -11.86 15.56
N TYR A 131 4.27 -11.16 16.45
CA TYR A 131 4.67 -9.77 16.20
C TYR A 131 5.50 -9.58 14.92
N PRO A 132 6.45 -10.46 14.52
CA PRO A 132 7.19 -10.30 13.27
C PRO A 132 6.27 -10.31 12.04
N ILE A 133 5.20 -11.09 12.08
CA ILE A 133 4.21 -11.16 11.00
C ILE A 133 3.51 -9.80 10.91
N VAL A 134 2.93 -9.34 12.02
CA VAL A 134 2.26 -8.02 12.10
C VAL A 134 3.20 -6.90 11.66
N LYS A 135 4.44 -6.88 12.17
CA LYS A 135 5.48 -5.89 11.86
C LYS A 135 5.78 -5.80 10.36
N ASN A 136 5.79 -6.92 9.63
CA ASN A 136 6.09 -6.92 8.20
C ASN A 136 5.05 -6.15 7.37
N HIS A 137 3.88 -5.87 7.94
CA HIS A 137 2.85 -5.03 7.32
C HIS A 137 2.89 -3.58 7.79
N PHE A 138 4.01 -3.05 8.28
CA PHE A 138 4.12 -1.62 8.59
C PHE A 138 5.49 -1.07 8.20
N GLU A 139 5.52 0.09 7.55
CA GLU A 139 6.77 0.83 7.31
C GLU A 139 7.25 1.54 8.59
N ASN A 140 6.31 1.92 9.47
CA ASN A 140 6.57 2.62 10.72
C ASN A 140 6.49 1.64 11.90
N MET A 141 7.62 1.42 12.59
CA MET A 141 7.67 0.52 13.74
C MET A 141 6.74 0.97 14.89
N ASN A 142 6.60 2.27 15.13
CA ASN A 142 5.70 2.77 16.17
C ASN A 142 4.23 2.44 15.88
N GLU A 143 3.87 2.36 14.59
CA GLU A 143 2.52 1.99 14.18
C GLU A 143 2.29 0.49 14.37
N ALA A 144 3.25 -0.35 13.99
CA ALA A 144 3.22 -1.79 14.25
C ALA A 144 3.06 -2.09 15.75
N ASP A 145 3.86 -1.41 16.59
CA ASP A 145 3.83 -1.57 18.05
C ASP A 145 2.47 -1.21 18.63
N ARG A 146 1.90 -0.09 18.19
CA ARG A 146 0.58 0.37 18.63
C ARG A 146 -0.51 -0.63 18.25
N VAL A 147 -0.52 -1.10 17.00
CA VAL A 147 -1.53 -2.05 16.51
C VAL A 147 -1.40 -3.39 17.24
N PHE A 148 -0.19 -3.93 17.36
CA PHE A 148 0.05 -5.19 18.06
C PHE A 148 -0.32 -5.09 19.54
N THR A 149 0.03 -3.99 20.22
CA THR A 149 -0.33 -3.76 21.62
C THR A 149 -1.85 -3.81 21.80
N ASN A 150 -2.60 -3.14 20.92
CA ASN A 150 -4.06 -3.18 20.97
C ASN A 150 -4.62 -4.59 20.76
N MET A 151 -4.07 -5.34 19.81
CA MET A 151 -4.45 -6.75 19.60
C MET A 151 -4.20 -7.60 20.85
N TYR A 152 -3.01 -7.47 21.44
CA TYR A 152 -2.61 -8.20 22.64
C TYR A 152 -3.51 -7.88 23.85
N GLN A 153 -3.85 -6.61 24.06
CA GLN A 153 -4.77 -6.20 25.13
C GLN A 153 -6.17 -6.78 24.95
N ASN A 154 -6.67 -6.85 23.71
CA ASN A 154 -7.96 -7.49 23.44
C ASN A 154 -7.90 -9.02 23.63
N ALA A 155 -6.79 -9.65 23.26
CA ALA A 155 -6.59 -11.08 23.50
C ALA A 155 -6.55 -11.42 25.00
N LEU A 156 -5.93 -10.58 25.85
CA LEU A 156 -5.96 -10.73 27.31
C LEU A 156 -7.40 -10.69 27.87
N LYS A 157 -8.25 -9.78 27.35
CA LYS A 157 -9.68 -9.73 27.73
C LYS A 157 -10.39 -11.04 27.37
N MET A 158 -10.15 -11.59 26.18
CA MET A 158 -10.73 -12.88 25.76
C MET A 158 -10.27 -14.04 26.64
N GLN A 159 -8.97 -14.10 26.98
CA GLN A 159 -8.43 -15.12 27.89
C GLN A 159 -9.10 -15.04 29.28
N SER A 160 -9.31 -13.84 29.80
CA SER A 160 -10.00 -13.63 31.09
C SER A 160 -11.44 -14.14 31.06
N ILE A 161 -12.20 -13.84 30.01
CA ILE A 161 -13.57 -14.35 29.80
C ILE A 161 -13.58 -15.88 29.77
N TYR A 162 -12.65 -16.50 29.04
CA TYR A 162 -12.53 -17.96 28.97
C TYR A 162 -12.27 -18.59 30.35
N LYS A 163 -11.31 -18.04 31.11
CA LYS A 163 -10.96 -18.53 32.46
C LYS A 163 -12.14 -18.42 33.44
N ASN A 164 -12.95 -17.37 33.33
CA ASN A 164 -14.12 -17.19 34.20
C ASN A 164 -15.27 -18.14 33.87
N ARG A 165 -15.39 -18.59 32.61
CA ARG A 165 -16.43 -19.56 32.18
C ARG A 165 -16.04 -21.03 32.39
N SER A 166 -14.75 -21.30 32.59
CA SER A 166 -14.21 -22.65 32.78
C SER A 166 -14.06 -23.04 34.25
N LYS A 167 -14.57 -22.19 35.16
CA LYS A 167 -14.69 -22.45 36.60
C LYS A 167 -16.12 -22.85 36.91
#